data_AF-A0A9D7HR54-F1
#
_entry.id   AF-A0A9D7HR54-F1
#
_cell.length_a   1.000
_cell.length_b   1.000
_cell.length_c   1.000
_cell.angle_alpha   90.00
_cell.angle_beta   90.00
_cell.angle_gamma   90.00
#
_symmetry.space_group_name_H-M   'P 1'
#
loop_
_entity.id
_entity.type
_entity.pdbx_description
1 polymer ?
#
loop_
_entity_poly.entity_id
_entity_poly.type
_entity_poly.pdbx_seq_one_letter_code
_entity_poly.pdbx_strand_id
1 'polypeptide(L)' 'MLDKRFVRSFFNWLEAAPLPELLAKRTELEAALEGFREPEARRDARFLLKHLNREILEQQLFGRSNET' A
#
# COMPACT_ATOMS: atom_id res chain seq x y z
N MET A 1 9.34 -12.47 4.78
CA MET A 1 10.21 -11.28 4.67
C MET A 1 10.19 -10.84 3.22
N LEU A 2 9.71 -9.61 2.97
CA LEU A 2 9.56 -9.08 1.62
C LEU A 2 10.91 -8.97 0.89
N ASP A 3 10.92 -9.36 -0.38
CA ASP A 3 12.07 -9.18 -1.26
C ASP A 3 12.36 -7.69 -1.51
N LYS A 4 13.65 -7.31 -1.54
CA LYS A 4 14.05 -5.91 -1.71
C LYS A 4 13.58 -5.31 -3.05
N ARG A 5 13.56 -6.12 -4.12
CA ARG A 5 13.08 -5.65 -5.43
C ARG A 5 11.57 -5.43 -5.39
N PHE A 6 10.83 -6.33 -4.76
CA PHE A 6 9.39 -6.15 -4.53
C PHE A 6 9.10 -4.86 -3.77
N VAL A 7 9.79 -4.62 -2.65
CA VAL A 7 9.59 -3.42 -1.81
C VAL A 7 9.86 -2.15 -2.61
N ARG A 8 10.94 -2.12 -3.41
CA ARG A 8 11.25 -0.98 -4.27
C ARG A 8 10.18 -0.73 -5.32
N SER A 9 9.76 -1.77 -6.04
CA SER A 9 8.70 -1.64 -7.05
C SER A 9 7.38 -1.19 -6.44
N PHE A 10 7.04 -1.70 -5.25
CA PHE A 10 5.84 -1.30 -4.52
C PHE A 10 5.88 0.18 -4.15
N PHE A 11 6.99 0.68 -3.59
CA PHE A 11 7.10 2.09 -3.22
C PHE A 11 7.11 3.03 -4.43
N ASN A 12 7.78 2.63 -5.53
CA ASN A 12 7.73 3.39 -6.77
C ASN A 12 6.29 3.49 -7.33
N TRP A 13 5.53 2.40 -7.27
CA TRP A 13 4.12 2.40 -7.67
C TRP A 13 3.28 3.24 -6.70
N LEU A 14 3.50 3.11 -5.39
CA LEU A 14 2.75 3.80 -4.35
C LEU A 14 2.78 5.32 -4.53
N GLU A 15 3.95 5.88 -4.84
CA GLU A 15 4.14 7.32 -5.05
C GLU A 15 3.48 7.83 -6.35
N ALA A 16 3.33 6.97 -7.36
CA ALA A 16 2.78 7.34 -8.66
C ALA A 16 1.27 7.05 -8.80
N ALA A 17 0.74 6.14 -7.98
CA ALA A 17 -0.60 5.63 -8.13
C ALA A 17 -1.67 6.66 -7.71
N PRO A 18 -2.77 6.78 -8.48
CA PRO A 18 -3.86 7.68 -8.15
C PRO A 18 -4.69 7.13 -6.98
N LEU A 19 -5.34 8.03 -6.24
CA LEU A 19 -6.14 7.70 -5.05
C LEU A 19 -7.12 6.52 -5.23
N PRO A 20 -7.89 6.39 -6.34
CA PRO A 20 -8.77 5.25 -6.54
C PRO A 20 -8.04 3.89 -6.57
N GLU A 21 -6.85 3.84 -7.17
CA GLU A 21 -6.04 2.62 -7.19
C GLU A 21 -5.47 2.29 -5.82
N LEU A 22 -5.03 3.30 -5.07
CA LEU A 22 -4.55 3.12 -3.69
C LEU A 22 -5.65 2.55 -2.79
N LEU A 23 -6.88 3.08 -2.91
CA LEU A 23 -8.04 2.59 -2.18
C LEU A 23 -8.39 1.14 -2.55
N ALA A 24 -8.39 0.80 -3.83
CA ALA A 24 -8.63 -0.57 -4.28
C ALA A 24 -7.57 -1.53 -3.73
N LYS A 25 -6.30 -1.15 -3.80
CA LYS A 25 -5.19 -1.95 -3.26
C LYS A 25 -5.27 -2.14 -1.76
N ARG A 26 -5.77 -1.13 -1.03
CA ARG A 26 -5.97 -1.22 0.42
C ARG A 26 -7.01 -2.27 0.75
N THR A 27 -8.15 -2.25 0.06
CA THR A 27 -9.21 -3.25 0.25
C THR A 27 -8.72 -4.66 -0.09
N GLU A 28 -7.98 -4.83 -1.19
CA GLU A 28 -7.36 -6.14 -1.52
C GLU A 28 -6.44 -6.65 -0.41
N LEU A 29 -5.58 -5.78 0.14
CA LEU A 29 -4.60 -6.16 1.15
C LEU A 29 -5.25 -6.41 2.52
N GLU A 30 -6.30 -5.65 2.88
CA GLU A 30 -7.11 -5.89 4.08
C GLU A 30 -7.82 -7.25 4.00
N ALA A 31 -8.43 -7.58 2.86
CA ALA A 31 -9.06 -8.89 2.65
C ALA A 31 -8.04 -10.04 2.68
N ALA A 32 -6.86 -9.85 2.07
CA ALA A 32 -5.81 -10.86 2.07
C ALA A 32 -5.21 -11.11 3.47
N LEU A 33 -5.16 -10.08 4.32
CA LEU A 33 -4.64 -10.17 5.70
C LEU A 33 -5.39 -11.19 6.55
N GLU A 34 -6.72 -11.31 6.37
CA GLU A 34 -7.54 -12.29 7.09
C GLU A 34 -7.13 -13.73 6.74
N GLY A 35 -6.64 -13.96 5.52
CA GLY A 35 -6.23 -15.27 5.02
C GLY A 35 -4.81 -15.71 5.42
N PHE A 36 -3.94 -14.79 5.85
CA PHE A 36 -2.56 -15.15 6.20
C PHE A 36 -2.53 -15.91 7.52
N ARG A 37 -1.98 -17.14 7.49
CA ARG A 37 -1.77 -17.97 8.68
C ARG A 37 -0.42 -17.70 9.35
N GLU A 38 0.58 -17.28 8.57
CA GLU A 38 1.94 -17.07 9.05
C GLU A 38 2.12 -15.66 9.66
N PRO A 39 2.76 -15.54 10.83
CA PRO A 39 2.97 -14.26 11.50
C PRO A 39 3.88 -13.31 10.71
N GLU A 40 4.85 -13.83 9.97
CA GLU A 40 5.73 -13.05 9.09
C GLU A 40 4.94 -12.43 7.93
N ALA A 41 4.07 -13.20 7.28
CA ALA A 41 3.22 -12.71 6.18
C ALA A 41 2.27 -11.62 6.67
N ARG A 42 1.68 -11.78 7.87
CA ARG A 42 0.86 -10.74 8.50
C ARG A 42 1.67 -9.48 8.81
N ARG A 43 2.90 -9.61 9.30
CA ARG A 43 3.77 -8.47 9.60
C ARG A 43 4.15 -7.71 8.33
N ASP A 44 4.55 -8.43 7.30
CA ASP A 44 4.89 -7.88 5.99
C ASP A 44 3.69 -7.16 5.35
N ALA A 45 2.50 -7.77 5.40
CA ALA A 45 1.27 -7.14 4.89
C ALA A 45 0.88 -5.89 5.70
N ARG A 46 0.94 -5.93 7.04
CA ARG A 46 0.71 -4.75 7.90
C ARG A 46 1.71 -3.62 7.60
N PHE A 47 2.96 -3.96 7.30
CA PHE A 47 3.96 -2.98 6.90
C PHE A 47 3.56 -2.27 5.61
N LEU A 48 3.13 -3.01 4.58
CA LEU A 48 2.67 -2.43 3.32
C LEU A 48 1.41 -1.58 3.52
N LEU A 49 0.44 -2.07 4.29
CA LEU A 49 -0.82 -1.38 4.59
C LEU A 49 -0.60 -0.03 5.30
N LYS A 50 0.37 0.02 6.22
CA LYS A 50 0.72 1.26 6.91
C LYS A 50 1.19 2.34 5.92
N HIS A 51 2.03 1.98 4.95
CA HIS A 51 2.54 2.93 3.97
C HIS A 51 1.46 3.33 2.96
N LEU A 52 0.64 2.37 2.55
CA LEU A 52 -0.51 2.63 1.69
C LEU A 52 -1.50 3.61 2.31
N ASN A 53 -1.87 3.41 3.58
CA ASN A 53 -2.75 4.32 4.32
C ASN A 53 -2.14 5.70 4.48
N ARG A 54 -0.83 5.78 4.68
CA ARG A 54 -0.13 7.06 4.74
C ARG A 54 -0.27 7.82 3.43
N GLU A 55 0.02 7.20 2.29
CA GLU A 55 -0.09 7.87 0.98
C GLU A 55 -1.54 8.28 0.68
N ILE A 56 -2.52 7.42 0.98
CA ILE A 56 -3.95 7.76 0.84
C ILE A 56 -4.29 9.02 1.65
N LEU A 57 -3.87 9.08 2.91
CA LEU A 57 -4.10 10.24 3.76
C LEU A 57 -3.38 11.48 3.24
N GLU A 58 -2.13 11.34 2.79
CA GLU A 58 -1.37 12.45 2.21
C GLU A 58 -2.06 13.00 0.94
N GLN A 59 -2.55 12.13 0.06
CA GLN A 59 -3.30 12.55 -1.13
C GLN A 59 -4.65 13.20 -0.78
N GLN A 60 -5.37 12.69 0.22
CA GLN A 60 -6.64 13.26 0.67
C GLN A 60 -6.50 14.61 1.39
N LEU A 61 -5.44 14.78 2.19
CA LEU A 61 -5.21 15.98 2.99
C LEU A 61 -4.54 17.10 2.21
N PHE A 62 -3.57 16.76 1.35
CA PHE A 62 -2.74 17.73 0.65
C PHE A 62 -3.06 17.84 -0.83
N GLY A 63 -4.02 17.06 -1.34
CA GLY A 63 -4.44 17.13 -2.72
C GLY A 63 -3.24 16.99 -3.66
N ARG A 64 -2.45 15.92 -3.51
CA ARG A 64 -1.52 15.48 -4.57
C ARG A 64 -2.38 14.97 -5.74
N SER A 65 -3.06 15.90 -6.39
CA SER A 65 -3.47 15.79 -7.77
C SER A 65 -2.16 15.72 -8.54
N ASN A 66 -1.80 14.55 -9.05
CA ASN A 66 -0.90 14.48 -10.18
C ASN A 66 -1.63 15.17 -11.36
N GLU A 67 -1.64 16.50 -11.36
CA GLU A 67 -1.91 17.30 -12.54
C GLU A 67 -0.71 17.10 -13.47
N THR A 68 -0.87 16.16 -14.41
CA THR A 68 -0.06 16.08 -15.63
C THR A 68 -1.00 15.96 -16.81
#